data_AF-A0A7C1TM14-F1
#
_entry.id   AF-A0A7C1TM14-F1
#
_cell.length_a   1.000
_cell.length_b   1.000
_cell.length_c   1.000
_cell.angle_alpha   90.00
_cell.angle_beta   90.00
_cell.angle_gamma   90.00
#
_symmetry.space_group_name_H-M   'P 1'
#
loop_
_entity.id
_entity.type
_entity.pdbx_description
1 polymer ?
#
loop_
_entity_poly.entity_id
_entity_poly.type
_entity_poly.pdbx_seq_one_letter_code
_entity_poly.pdbx_strand_id
1 'polypeptide(L)'
;NAAFTADGEPVIFDPAVYYGDREADVAMTELFGGFPARFYDAYREAWPLDPGYRTRRTLYNLYHILNHFNLFGGGYAGQAQRMTEQLLAELKA
;
A
#
# COMPACT_ATOMS: atom_id res chain seq x y z
N ASN A 1 -10.72 1.64 7.27
CA ASN A 1 -10.58 0.17 7.42
C ASN A 1 -9.70 -0.23 8.60
N ALA A 2 -9.29 0.71 9.45
CA ALA A 2 -8.63 0.44 10.72
C ALA A 2 -9.16 1.40 11.80
N ALA A 3 -9.28 0.92 13.04
CA ALA A 3 -9.69 1.69 14.20
C ALA A 3 -9.15 1.03 15.48
N PHE A 4 -9.57 1.55 16.65
CA PHE A 4 -9.27 0.98 17.95
C PHE A 4 -10.56 0.76 18.75
N THR A 5 -10.61 -0.29 19.57
CA THR A 5 -11.69 -0.50 20.56
C THR A 5 -11.59 0.55 21.68
N ALA A 6 -12.60 0.58 22.56
CA ALA A 6 -12.56 1.45 23.75
C ALA A 6 -11.37 1.13 24.67
N ASP A 7 -10.92 -0.12 24.68
CA ASP A 7 -9.76 -0.59 25.46
C ASP A 7 -8.43 -0.38 24.72
N GLY A 8 -8.46 0.21 23.52
CA GLY A 8 -7.27 0.53 22.74
C GLY A 8 -6.72 -0.64 21.90
N GLU A 9 -7.50 -1.70 21.69
CA GLU A 9 -7.10 -2.81 20.83
C GLU A 9 -7.30 -2.46 19.35
N PRO A 10 -6.32 -2.73 18.47
CA PRO A 10 -6.47 -2.43 17.04
C PRO A 10 -7.51 -3.36 16.40
N VAL A 11 -8.37 -2.79 15.56
CA VAL A 11 -9.38 -3.52 14.77
C VAL A 11 -9.30 -3.14 13.30
N ILE A 12 -9.53 -4.12 12.42
CA ILE A 12 -9.59 -3.95 10.97
C ILE A 12 -10.95 -4.38 10.45
N PHE A 13 -11.42 -3.75 9.37
CA PHE A 13 -12.74 -3.96 8.78
C PHE A 13 -12.71 -3.87 7.25
N ASP A 14 -13.78 -4.33 6.60
CA ASP A 14 -13.97 -4.36 5.14
C ASP A 14 -12.85 -5.08 4.38
N PRO A 15 -12.66 -6.40 4.62
CA PRO A 15 -11.54 -7.11 4.06
C PRO A 15 -11.76 -7.49 2.59
N ALA A 16 -10.68 -7.50 1.83
CA ALA A 16 -10.58 -8.10 0.49
C ALA A 16 -9.54 -9.23 0.53
N VAL A 17 -9.86 -10.32 1.24
CA VAL A 17 -8.89 -11.36 1.62
C VAL A 17 -8.41 -12.20 0.43
N TYR A 18 -7.11 -12.51 0.43
CA TYR A 18 -6.47 -13.49 -0.45
C TYR A 18 -5.14 -13.95 0.16
N TYR A 19 -4.58 -15.05 -0.34
CA TYR A 19 -3.20 -15.44 -0.03
C TYR A 19 -2.26 -14.74 -1.01
N GLY A 20 -1.39 -13.87 -0.50
CA GLY A 20 -0.48 -13.07 -1.31
C GLY A 20 0.72 -12.56 -0.52
N ASP A 21 1.48 -11.66 -1.15
CA ASP A 21 2.62 -11.00 -0.50
C ASP A 21 2.11 -9.98 0.53
N ARG A 22 2.58 -10.12 1.77
CA ARG A 22 2.29 -9.22 2.90
C ARG A 22 2.66 -7.76 2.60
N GLU A 23 3.64 -7.53 1.73
CA GLU A 23 4.07 -6.18 1.35
C GLU A 23 2.94 -5.40 0.65
N ALA A 24 1.95 -6.09 0.08
CA ALA A 24 0.79 -5.44 -0.52
C ALA A 24 -0.06 -4.71 0.54
N ASP A 25 -0.31 -5.34 1.69
CA ASP A 25 -1.05 -4.70 2.79
C ASP A 25 -0.26 -3.54 3.39
N VAL A 26 1.06 -3.71 3.61
CA VAL A 26 1.93 -2.64 4.12
C VAL A 26 1.92 -1.44 3.17
N ALA A 27 2.06 -1.68 1.85
CA ALA A 27 2.03 -0.63 0.84
C ALA A 27 0.72 0.17 0.87
N MET A 28 -0.42 -0.52 1.02
CA MET A 28 -1.73 0.12 1.08
C MET A 28 -1.86 1.04 2.30
N THR A 29 -1.25 0.69 3.45
CA THR A 29 -1.23 1.58 4.62
C THR A 29 -0.54 2.92 4.34
N GLU A 30 0.40 2.96 3.39
CA GLU A 30 1.17 4.16 3.03
C GLU A 30 0.48 5.05 1.97
N LEU A 31 -0.54 4.54 1.26
CA LEU A 31 -1.09 5.20 0.06
C LEU A 31 -1.96 6.43 0.36
N PHE A 32 -2.73 6.43 1.45
CA PHE A 32 -3.70 7.47 1.79
C PHE A 32 -3.47 8.07 3.18
N GLY A 33 -2.36 8.79 3.33
CA GLY A 33 -2.04 9.54 4.56
C GLY A 33 -1.16 8.79 5.56
N GLY A 34 -1.03 7.47 5.44
CA GLY A 34 -0.09 6.69 6.24
C GLY A 34 -0.58 6.38 7.66
N PHE A 35 -0.03 5.32 8.26
CA PHE A 35 -0.04 5.13 9.71
C PHE A 35 1.12 5.86 10.40
N PRO A 36 1.08 6.04 11.73
CA PRO A 36 2.18 6.65 12.47
C PRO A 36 3.49 5.84 12.32
N ALA A 37 4.65 6.53 12.35
CA ALA A 37 5.97 5.92 12.18
C ALA A 37 6.20 4.65 13.02
N ARG A 38 5.74 4.68 14.28
CA ARG A 38 5.83 3.55 15.22
C ARG A 38 5.24 2.23 14.69
N PHE A 39 4.22 2.29 13.83
CA PHE A 39 3.64 1.11 13.20
C PHE A 39 4.65 0.44 12.28
N TYR A 40 5.31 1.22 11.41
CA TYR A 40 6.27 0.68 10.46
C TYR A 40 7.55 0.20 11.15
N ASP A 41 7.98 0.87 12.22
CA ASP A 41 9.12 0.43 13.02
C ASP A 41 8.84 -0.94 13.67
N ALA A 42 7.71 -1.07 14.36
CA ALA A 42 7.30 -2.35 14.96
C ALA A 42 7.09 -3.46 13.93
N TYR A 43 6.53 -3.13 12.76
CA TYR A 43 6.35 -4.11 11.69
C TYR A 43 7.70 -4.60 11.14
N ARG A 44 8.68 -3.70 10.92
CA ARG A 44 10.02 -4.09 10.46
C ARG A 44 10.81 -4.86 11.50
N GLU A 45 10.59 -4.58 12.79
CA GLU A 45 11.18 -5.36 13.88
C GLU A 45 10.64 -6.79 13.91
N ALA A 46 9.33 -6.96 13.76
CA ALA A 46 8.69 -8.26 13.77
C ALA A 46 8.91 -9.06 12.46
N TRP A 47 8.88 -8.38 11.31
CA TRP A 47 9.03 -8.99 9.99
C TRP A 47 9.71 -8.03 8.99
N PRO A 48 11.06 -8.02 8.95
CA PRO A 48 11.84 -7.12 8.10
C PRO A 48 11.41 -7.17 6.64
N LEU A 49 11.31 -6.01 6.00
CA LEU A 49 10.99 -5.89 4.58
C LEU A 49 12.23 -6.14 3.73
N ASP A 50 12.03 -6.75 2.57
CA ASP A 50 13.14 -7.03 1.66
C ASP A 50 13.65 -5.74 0.99
N PRO A 51 14.93 -5.66 0.59
CA PRO A 51 15.52 -4.43 0.03
C PRO A 51 14.78 -3.84 -1.19
N GLY A 52 14.06 -4.67 -1.96
CA GLY A 52 13.28 -4.26 -3.12
C GLY A 52 11.92 -3.62 -2.80
N TYR A 53 11.55 -3.48 -1.53
CA TYR A 53 10.23 -2.99 -1.11
C TYR A 53 9.90 -1.61 -1.70
N ARG A 54 10.88 -0.71 -1.82
CA ARG A 54 10.63 0.65 -2.35
C ARG A 54 9.99 0.62 -3.74
N THR A 55 10.46 -0.27 -4.62
CA THR A 55 9.91 -0.44 -5.97
C THR A 55 8.59 -1.22 -5.93
N ARG A 56 8.55 -2.32 -5.16
CA ARG A 56 7.32 -3.13 -5.03
C ARG A 56 6.16 -2.38 -4.39
N ARG A 57 6.42 -1.44 -3.47
CA ARG A 57 5.39 -0.54 -2.92
C ARG A 57 4.66 0.22 -4.00
N THR A 58 5.39 0.78 -4.98
CA THR A 58 4.77 1.48 -6.12
C THR A 58 3.93 0.51 -6.95
N LEU A 59 4.41 -0.71 -7.17
CA LEU A 59 3.67 -1.76 -7.88
C LEU A 59 2.40 -2.18 -7.14
N TYR A 60 2.46 -2.43 -5.83
CA TYR A 60 1.29 -2.79 -5.02
C TYR A 60 0.27 -1.65 -4.95
N ASN A 61 0.72 -0.41 -4.78
CA ASN A 61 -0.18 0.74 -4.76
C ASN A 61 -0.81 1.02 -6.13
N LEU A 62 -0.15 0.65 -7.24
CA LEU A 62 -0.71 0.81 -8.59
C LEU A 62 -2.02 0.02 -8.74
N TYR A 63 -2.12 -1.19 -8.16
CA TYR A 63 -3.37 -1.95 -8.14
C TYR A 63 -4.52 -1.14 -7.52
N HIS A 64 -4.28 -0.53 -6.35
CA HIS A 64 -5.29 0.26 -5.66
C HIS A 64 -5.64 1.55 -6.40
N ILE A 65 -4.68 2.23 -7.01
CA ILE A 65 -4.94 3.43 -7.82
C ILE A 65 -5.74 3.10 -9.08
N LEU A 66 -5.45 1.97 -9.74
CA LEU A 66 -6.28 1.49 -10.85
C LEU A 66 -7.70 1.16 -10.40
N ASN A 67 -7.86 0.52 -9.23
CA ASN A 67 -9.18 0.28 -8.65
C ASN A 67 -9.94 1.59 -8.34
N HIS A 68 -9.26 2.59 -7.77
CA HIS A 68 -9.85 3.90 -7.51
C HIS A 68 -10.22 4.63 -8.80
N PHE A 69 -9.41 4.49 -9.86
CA PHE A 69 -9.78 5.00 -11.18
C PHE A 69 -11.05 4.33 -11.71
N ASN A 70 -11.15 3.01 -11.64
CA ASN A 70 -12.34 2.29 -12.09
C ASN A 70 -13.62 2.71 -11.35
N LEU A 71 -13.52 2.97 -10.04
CA LEU A 71 -14.68 3.30 -9.20
C LEU A 71 -15.04 4.79 -9.22
N PHE A 72 -14.03 5.67 -9.31
CA PHE A 72 -14.20 7.11 -9.06
C PHE A 72 -13.72 8.01 -10.20
N GLY A 73 -13.01 7.47 -11.19
CA GLY A 73 -12.52 8.22 -12.35
C GLY A 73 -11.51 9.32 -11.99
N GLY A 74 -11.52 10.41 -12.77
CA GLY A 74 -10.80 11.64 -12.44
C GLY A 74 -9.28 11.51 -12.36
N GLY A 75 -8.68 12.18 -11.37
CA GLY A 75 -7.22 12.31 -11.22
C GLY A 75 -6.45 11.00 -11.03
N TYR A 76 -7.15 9.92 -10.66
CA TYR A 76 -6.55 8.59 -10.50
C TYR A 76 -5.99 8.03 -11.81
N ALA A 77 -6.56 8.38 -12.97
CA ALA A 77 -6.03 7.97 -14.28
C ALA A 77 -4.60 8.47 -14.50
N GLY A 78 -4.37 9.77 -14.28
CA GLY A 78 -3.06 10.38 -14.41
C GLY A 78 -2.08 9.86 -13.37
N GLN A 79 -2.54 9.54 -12.15
CA GLN A 79 -1.70 8.94 -11.12
C GLN A 79 -1.26 7.52 -11.51
N ALA A 80 -2.19 6.67 -11.98
CA ALA A 80 -1.88 5.33 -12.46
C ALA A 80 -0.84 5.36 -13.59
N GLN A 81 -1.00 6.29 -14.54
CA GLN A 81 -0.07 6.46 -15.65
C GLN A 81 1.34 6.81 -15.14
N ARG A 82 1.49 7.81 -14.27
CA ARG A 82 2.80 8.20 -13.72
C ARG A 82 3.47 7.06 -12.94
N MET A 83 2.71 6.31 -12.16
CA MET A 83 3.23 5.16 -11.41
C MET A 83 3.69 4.04 -12.35
N THR A 84 2.95 3.80 -13.43
CA THR A 84 3.33 2.83 -14.47
C THR A 84 4.62 3.25 -15.16
N GLU A 85 4.74 4.53 -15.55
CA GLU A 85 5.96 5.09 -16.16
C GLU A 85 7.16 4.98 -15.23
N GLN A 86 6.98 5.25 -13.93
CA GLN A 86 8.03 5.08 -12.92
C GLN A 86 8.51 3.63 -12.85
N LEU A 87 7.59 2.66 -12.79
CA LEU A 87 7.95 1.23 -12.74
C LEU A 87 8.68 0.78 -14.01
N LEU A 88 8.25 1.26 -15.18
CA LEU A 88 8.93 0.98 -16.44
C LEU A 88 10.34 1.57 -16.51
N ALA A 89 10.61 2.68 -15.83
CA ALA A 89 11.93 3.27 -15.75
C ALA A 89 12.90 2.43 -14.90
N GLU A 90 12.42 1.80 -13.82
CA GLU A 90 13.22 0.90 -12.97
C GLU A 90 13.72 -0.35 -13.73
N LEU A 91 13.03 -0.78 -14.79
CA LEU A 91 13.44 -1.92 -15.64
C LEU A 91 14.55 -1.57 -16.63
N LYS A 92 14.82 -0.28 -16.84
CA LYS A 92 15.83 0.22 -17.80
C LYS A 92 17.14 0.62 -17.12
N ALA A 93 17.18 0.59 -15.79
CA ALA A 93 18.35 0.90 -14.97
C ALA A 93 19.15 -0.39 -14.68
#